data_AF-A0A067D5M1-F1
#
_entry.id   AF-A0A067D5M1-F1
#
_cell.length_a   1.000
_cell.length_b   1.000
_cell.length_c   1.000
_cell.angle_alpha   90.00
_cell.angle_beta   90.00
_cell.angle_gamma   90.00
#
_symmetry.space_group_name_H-M   'P 1'
#
loop_
_entity.id
_entity.type
_entity.pdbx_description
1 polymer ?
#
loop_
_entity_poly.entity_id
_entity_poly.type
_entity_poly.pdbx_seq_one_letter_code
_entity_poly.pdbx_strand_id
1 'polypeptide(L)'
;MKLLWVCAVANAIGLSVAMGLLETETAPVSMNLLEAAALPCQSDSECPALTCHSTTCTTSGFCLYTPLELGTRCPGESCSNGGACDDDANDYCDLRGTCISGFKGSETVCRPADGECDAPEVCSGTASACPVDAFKSSSTTCTGTNNGGACDDQDLCDGFGNCVDKYLPSTTVCRASEGQCDEAEMCSGTSSECPDDVFTPSTTTCTGASNGNPCDDVDFCDGLGNCVDKFLPSTSVCRASKGQCDVAESCTGTSGICPVDAFQPTTTTCSGTSNNGLCDDVDKCDGQGNCVDKFLPSTSVCRASKGQCDVSESCTGTSGSCPIDAFQSSSKTCTGTQSGGACDVQDLCDGFGNCVDKFLPSTSVCRASKGQCDVAESCTGTSGICPVDAFQPTTTTCSGTSNNNFCDVVAAAIAMVTMRQRRDELALDDATYKLLATHEDASIAL
;
A
#
# COMPACT_ATOMS: atom_id res chain seq x y z
N MET A 1 -69.11 63.87 -42.72
CA MET A 1 -70.26 64.01 -41.81
C MET A 1 -70.53 62.68 -41.16
N LYS A 2 -70.78 62.72 -39.83
CA LYS A 2 -71.23 61.66 -38.92
C LYS A 2 -70.15 60.71 -38.37
N LEU A 3 -69.65 61.10 -37.19
CA LEU A 3 -69.24 60.21 -36.09
C LEU A 3 -70.38 59.24 -35.74
N LEU A 4 -70.06 57.98 -35.50
CA LEU A 4 -70.74 57.12 -34.53
C LEU A 4 -69.79 55.98 -34.15
N TRP A 5 -69.43 55.96 -32.87
CA TRP A 5 -68.61 54.94 -32.22
C TRP A 5 -69.40 53.64 -32.04
N VAL A 6 -68.69 52.55 -32.25
CA VAL A 6 -69.09 51.16 -32.06
C VAL A 6 -68.55 50.70 -30.70
N CYS A 7 -69.37 50.03 -29.89
CA CYS A 7 -68.88 49.00 -28.99
C CYS A 7 -69.83 47.80 -29.07
N ALA A 8 -69.30 46.67 -29.55
CA ALA A 8 -69.94 45.38 -29.58
C ALA A 8 -69.15 44.40 -28.69
N VAL A 9 -69.86 43.84 -27.71
CA VAL A 9 -69.96 42.42 -27.29
C VAL A 9 -68.70 41.52 -27.23
N ALA A 10 -68.47 40.92 -26.04
CA ALA A 10 -68.38 39.46 -25.79
C ALA A 10 -68.33 39.20 -24.25
N ASN A 11 -69.30 38.57 -23.56
CA ASN A 11 -69.78 37.18 -23.48
C ASN A 11 -68.92 36.19 -22.64
N ALA A 12 -69.48 35.69 -21.52
CA ALA A 12 -69.49 34.29 -21.04
C ALA A 12 -70.18 34.23 -19.64
N ILE A 13 -71.44 33.80 -19.53
CA ILE A 13 -71.96 32.44 -19.19
C ILE A 13 -71.57 31.95 -17.77
N GLY A 14 -72.58 31.91 -16.89
CA GLY A 14 -72.60 31.15 -15.65
C GLY A 14 -74.06 30.87 -15.25
N LEU A 15 -74.55 29.69 -15.61
CA LEU A 15 -75.92 29.22 -15.40
C LEU A 15 -76.04 28.61 -13.99
N SER A 16 -76.93 29.13 -13.14
CA SER A 16 -77.52 28.32 -12.07
C SER A 16 -78.94 28.77 -11.76
N VAL A 17 -79.83 27.79 -11.77
CA VAL A 17 -81.28 27.89 -11.55
C VAL A 17 -81.52 27.70 -10.06
N ALA A 18 -82.16 28.66 -9.40
CA ALA A 18 -82.83 28.44 -8.12
C ALA A 18 -84.11 29.29 -8.07
N MET A 19 -85.20 28.58 -7.77
CA MET A 19 -86.58 29.04 -7.80
C MET A 19 -86.92 29.88 -6.56
N GLY A 20 -87.60 31.00 -6.80
CA GLY A 20 -88.76 31.45 -6.05
C GLY A 20 -88.58 31.92 -4.62
N LEU A 21 -88.48 33.25 -4.45
CA LEU A 21 -89.29 34.01 -3.51
C LEU A 21 -89.61 35.37 -4.17
N LEU A 22 -90.90 35.68 -4.24
CA LEU A 22 -91.45 36.88 -4.85
C LEU A 22 -91.50 37.95 -3.75
N GLU A 23 -90.49 38.81 -3.69
CA GLU A 23 -90.54 40.04 -2.89
C GLU A 23 -90.76 41.23 -3.85
N THR A 24 -91.83 41.96 -3.59
CA THR A 24 -92.23 43.16 -4.31
C THR A 24 -91.34 44.32 -3.88
N GLU A 25 -90.21 44.50 -4.57
CA GLU A 25 -89.43 45.73 -4.52
C GLU A 25 -90.11 46.77 -5.42
N THR A 26 -90.87 47.68 -4.82
CA THR A 26 -91.31 48.91 -5.50
C THR A 26 -90.10 49.81 -5.67
N ALA A 27 -89.46 49.78 -6.84
CA ALA A 27 -88.49 50.80 -7.21
C ALA A 27 -89.16 52.18 -7.16
N PRO A 28 -88.59 53.20 -6.48
CA PRO A 28 -89.13 54.54 -6.52
C PRO A 28 -89.06 55.05 -7.95
N VAL A 29 -90.21 55.43 -8.50
CA VAL A 29 -90.27 56.13 -9.78
C VAL A 29 -89.57 57.48 -9.57
N SER A 30 -88.39 57.64 -10.16
CA SER A 30 -87.71 58.93 -10.23
C SER A 30 -88.61 59.91 -10.98
N MET A 31 -89.36 60.73 -10.25
CA MET A 31 -90.22 61.77 -10.80
C MET A 31 -89.37 63.02 -11.02
N ASN A 32 -89.36 63.58 -12.22
CA ASN A 32 -88.57 64.78 -12.50
C ASN A 32 -89.17 65.97 -11.75
N LEU A 33 -88.34 66.87 -11.22
CA LEU A 33 -88.75 68.08 -10.48
C LEU A 33 -89.81 68.91 -11.24
N LEU A 34 -89.71 68.93 -12.57
CA LEU A 34 -90.67 69.61 -13.44
C LEU A 34 -92.05 68.93 -13.48
N GLU A 35 -92.10 67.60 -13.34
CA GLU A 35 -93.34 66.82 -13.31
C GLU A 35 -93.99 66.89 -11.93
N ALA A 36 -93.18 66.86 -10.87
CA ALA A 36 -93.64 66.99 -9.49
C ALA A 36 -94.24 68.38 -9.20
N ALA A 37 -93.64 69.46 -9.73
CA ALA A 37 -94.12 70.83 -9.53
C ALA A 37 -95.46 71.16 -10.25
N ALA A 38 -95.94 70.26 -11.12
CA ALA A 38 -97.21 70.40 -11.84
C ALA A 38 -98.39 69.68 -11.16
N LEU A 39 -98.15 68.99 -10.04
CA LEU A 39 -99.18 68.27 -9.31
C LEU A 39 -100.10 69.23 -8.53
N PRO A 40 -101.43 69.09 -8.67
CA PRO A 40 -102.36 69.88 -7.89
C PRO A 40 -102.39 69.40 -6.44
N CYS A 41 -102.50 70.34 -5.50
CA CYS A 41 -102.53 70.07 -4.06
C CYS A 41 -103.54 70.98 -3.35
N GLN A 42 -104.07 70.52 -2.23
CA GLN A 42 -104.87 71.30 -1.27
C GLN A 42 -104.16 71.50 0.07
N SER A 43 -103.10 70.73 0.32
CA SER A 43 -102.25 70.83 1.51
C SER A 43 -100.85 70.32 1.22
N ASP A 44 -99.86 70.69 2.04
CA ASP A 44 -98.46 70.30 1.85
C ASP A 44 -98.25 68.77 1.84
N SER A 45 -99.10 68.00 2.53
CA SER A 45 -98.99 66.53 2.59
C SER A 45 -99.43 65.81 1.33
N GLU A 46 -100.09 66.51 0.39
CA GLU A 46 -100.50 65.93 -0.90
C GLU A 46 -99.40 66.03 -1.96
N CYS A 47 -98.33 66.78 -1.70
CA CYS A 47 -97.19 66.87 -2.59
C CYS A 47 -96.21 65.71 -2.36
N PRO A 48 -95.73 65.02 -3.41
CA PRO A 48 -94.72 63.99 -3.27
C PRO A 48 -93.46 64.52 -2.59
N ALA A 49 -92.94 63.80 -1.61
CA ALA A 49 -91.68 64.14 -0.99
C ALA A 49 -90.53 63.96 -1.98
N LEU A 50 -89.67 64.98 -2.09
CA LEU A 50 -88.41 64.88 -2.81
C LEU A 50 -87.28 65.05 -1.80
N THR A 51 -86.36 64.08 -1.76
CA THR A 51 -85.33 63.92 -0.72
C THR A 51 -84.59 65.21 -0.34
N CYS A 52 -84.25 66.05 -1.32
CA CYS A 52 -83.48 67.28 -1.11
C CYS A 52 -84.27 68.58 -1.35
N HIS A 53 -85.59 68.52 -1.21
CA HIS A 53 -86.45 69.70 -1.34
C HIS A 53 -87.44 69.78 -0.17
N SER A 54 -87.69 70.99 0.31
CA SER A 54 -88.90 71.28 1.07
C SER A 54 -90.06 71.49 0.10
N THR A 55 -91.26 71.14 0.53
CA THR A 55 -92.45 71.20 -0.31
C THR A 55 -93.51 72.06 0.35
N THR A 56 -94.16 72.92 -0.43
CA THR A 56 -95.28 73.74 0.04
C THR A 56 -96.33 73.83 -1.05
N CYS A 57 -97.58 73.64 -0.68
CA CYS A 57 -98.72 73.83 -1.56
C CYS A 57 -99.01 75.32 -1.72
N THR A 58 -98.84 75.83 -2.94
CA THR A 58 -99.05 77.26 -3.22
C THR A 58 -100.54 77.63 -3.15
N THR A 59 -100.83 78.91 -2.95
CA THR A 59 -102.21 79.43 -3.00
C THR A 59 -102.90 79.24 -4.35
N SER A 60 -102.13 78.95 -5.41
CA SER A 60 -102.61 78.59 -6.75
C SER A 60 -102.95 77.10 -6.90
N GLY A 61 -102.78 76.29 -5.84
CA GLY A 61 -103.15 74.87 -5.80
C GLY A 61 -102.13 73.93 -6.44
N PHE A 62 -100.85 74.30 -6.52
CA PHE A 62 -99.75 73.47 -7.07
C PHE A 62 -98.57 73.37 -6.11
N CYS A 63 -97.85 72.24 -6.18
CA CYS A 63 -96.68 71.98 -5.36
C CYS A 63 -95.47 72.83 -5.77
N LEU A 64 -94.92 73.60 -4.83
CA LEU A 64 -93.64 74.30 -4.97
C LEU A 64 -92.55 73.53 -4.23
N TYR A 65 -91.44 73.28 -4.91
CA TYR A 65 -90.25 72.64 -4.36
C TYR A 65 -89.12 73.63 -4.22
N THR A 66 -88.59 73.78 -3.00
CA THR A 66 -87.43 74.62 -2.71
C THR A 66 -86.27 73.72 -2.28
N PRO A 67 -85.07 73.81 -2.89
CA PRO A 67 -83.92 73.04 -2.43
C PRO A 67 -83.66 73.27 -0.94
N LEU A 68 -83.38 72.18 -0.21
CA LEU A 68 -82.93 72.26 1.18
C LEU A 68 -81.57 72.95 1.27
N GLU A 69 -81.18 73.40 2.47
CA GLU A 69 -79.88 74.04 2.68
C GLU A 69 -78.74 73.09 2.32
N LEU A 70 -77.66 73.65 1.75
CA LEU A 70 -76.44 72.91 1.42
C LEU A 70 -75.93 72.13 2.63
N GLY A 71 -75.75 70.83 2.48
CA GLY A 71 -75.26 69.96 3.55
C GLY A 71 -76.36 69.29 4.39
N THR A 72 -77.65 69.53 4.09
CA THR A 72 -78.76 68.79 4.72
C THR A 72 -78.60 67.29 4.46
N ARG A 73 -78.71 66.44 5.49
CA ARG A 73 -78.52 64.99 5.37
C ARG A 73 -79.64 64.34 4.57
N CYS A 74 -79.27 63.44 3.66
CA CYS A 74 -80.21 62.63 2.87
C CYS A 74 -79.79 61.14 2.84
N PRO A 75 -79.81 60.44 3.98
CA PRO A 75 -79.10 59.18 4.10
C PRO A 75 -79.60 58.05 3.21
N GLY A 76 -78.72 57.45 2.40
CA GLY A 76 -79.04 56.29 1.57
C GLY A 76 -79.94 56.60 0.38
N GLU A 77 -79.97 57.86 -0.06
CA GLU A 77 -80.84 58.37 -1.12
C GLU A 77 -80.04 59.01 -2.28
N SER A 78 -78.72 58.86 -2.27
CA SER A 78 -77.85 59.32 -3.36
C SER A 78 -77.87 58.36 -4.58
N CYS A 79 -77.15 58.69 -5.64
CA CYS A 79 -77.13 57.89 -6.87
C CYS A 79 -76.16 56.69 -6.85
N SER A 80 -75.35 56.53 -5.80
CA SER A 80 -74.26 55.53 -5.75
C SER A 80 -74.31 54.65 -4.50
N ASN A 81 -75.52 54.29 -4.05
CA ASN A 81 -75.72 53.69 -2.73
C ASN A 81 -75.27 52.23 -2.62
N GLY A 82 -74.94 51.81 -1.39
CA GLY A 82 -74.76 50.39 -1.03
C GLY A 82 -73.41 49.79 -1.44
N GLY A 83 -72.47 50.62 -1.89
CA GLY A 83 -71.08 50.21 -2.14
C GLY A 83 -70.29 50.02 -0.83
N ALA A 84 -69.24 49.20 -0.86
CA ALA A 84 -68.43 48.94 0.35
C ALA A 84 -67.72 50.20 0.90
N CYS A 85 -67.51 51.23 0.07
CA CYS A 85 -66.93 52.52 0.43
C CYS A 85 -67.95 53.64 0.60
N ASP A 86 -69.23 53.30 0.53
CA ASP A 86 -70.32 54.24 0.65
C ASP A 86 -70.60 54.59 2.11
N ASP A 87 -70.83 55.87 2.39
CA ASP A 87 -71.18 56.35 3.71
C ASP A 87 -72.59 56.94 3.68
N ASP A 88 -73.58 56.04 3.51
CA ASP A 88 -75.01 56.37 3.40
C ASP A 88 -75.44 57.36 4.50
N ALA A 89 -74.94 57.20 5.73
CA ALA A 89 -75.29 58.07 6.86
C ALA A 89 -74.88 59.54 6.65
N ASN A 90 -73.91 59.78 5.76
CA ASN A 90 -73.31 61.08 5.51
C ASN A 90 -73.59 61.64 4.10
N ASP A 91 -74.52 61.06 3.36
CA ASP A 91 -75.09 61.68 2.16
C ASP A 91 -75.66 63.08 2.46
N TYR A 92 -75.57 63.99 1.49
CA TYR A 92 -75.96 65.40 1.68
C TYR A 92 -76.53 66.08 0.43
N CYS A 93 -77.42 67.03 0.64
CA CYS A 93 -78.02 67.83 -0.43
C CYS A 93 -77.07 68.93 -0.94
N ASP A 94 -76.93 69.04 -2.26
CA ASP A 94 -76.22 70.16 -2.90
C ASP A 94 -77.13 71.39 -3.13
N LEU A 95 -76.55 72.47 -3.66
CA LEU A 95 -77.28 73.71 -3.98
C LEU A 95 -78.33 73.55 -5.08
N ARG A 96 -78.35 72.42 -5.80
CA ARG A 96 -79.28 72.11 -6.89
C ARG A 96 -80.41 71.20 -6.41
N GLY A 97 -80.46 70.85 -5.13
CA GLY A 97 -81.46 69.94 -4.57
C GLY A 97 -81.23 68.48 -4.99
N THR A 98 -80.00 68.10 -5.31
CA THR A 98 -79.60 66.71 -5.58
C THR A 98 -78.94 66.11 -4.33
N CYS A 99 -79.31 64.88 -3.98
CA CYS A 99 -78.60 64.15 -2.92
C CYS A 99 -77.27 63.62 -3.46
N ILE A 100 -76.16 64.06 -2.86
CA ILE A 100 -74.79 63.71 -3.21
C ILE A 100 -74.26 62.70 -2.20
N SER A 101 -73.56 61.68 -2.72
CA SER A 101 -73.01 60.59 -1.91
C SER A 101 -71.97 61.08 -0.90
N GLY A 102 -72.09 60.61 0.34
CA GLY A 102 -71.01 60.60 1.31
C GLY A 102 -70.09 59.41 1.08
N PHE A 103 -68.77 59.59 1.17
CA PHE A 103 -67.81 58.49 1.00
C PHE A 103 -67.03 58.26 2.28
N LYS A 104 -66.77 56.98 2.59
CA LYS A 104 -65.87 56.60 3.68
C LYS A 104 -64.47 57.17 3.43
N GLY A 105 -63.77 57.53 4.51
CA GLY A 105 -62.44 58.16 4.43
C GLY A 105 -61.39 57.26 3.78
N SER A 106 -60.32 57.87 3.27
CA SER A 106 -59.29 57.19 2.46
C SER A 106 -58.39 56.18 3.20
N GLU A 107 -58.63 55.99 4.50
CA GLU A 107 -57.96 55.00 5.35
C GLU A 107 -58.87 53.80 5.66
N THR A 108 -60.11 53.83 5.16
CA THR A 108 -61.09 52.77 5.42
C THR A 108 -60.82 51.58 4.51
N VAL A 109 -60.42 50.45 5.09
CA VAL A 109 -60.27 49.19 4.36
C VAL A 109 -61.64 48.67 3.94
N CYS A 110 -61.86 48.53 2.64
CA CYS A 110 -63.09 47.99 2.06
C CYS A 110 -62.97 46.53 1.63
N ARG A 111 -61.74 46.06 1.37
CA ARG A 111 -61.41 44.64 1.24
C ARG A 111 -60.10 44.37 1.99
N PRO A 112 -60.10 43.47 2.99
CA PRO A 112 -58.87 43.07 3.66
C PRO A 112 -58.01 42.21 2.73
N ALA A 113 -56.70 42.20 2.95
CA ALA A 113 -55.80 41.30 2.24
C ALA A 113 -56.09 39.83 2.59
N ASP A 114 -56.18 38.99 1.56
CA ASP A 114 -56.25 37.54 1.60
C ASP A 114 -54.85 36.93 1.42
N GLY A 115 -54.13 36.81 2.54
CA GLY A 115 -52.77 36.27 2.56
C GLY A 115 -51.66 37.30 2.36
N GLU A 116 -50.41 36.82 2.32
CA GLU A 116 -49.23 37.69 2.35
C GLU A 116 -48.94 38.42 1.04
N CYS A 117 -49.45 37.91 -0.09
CA CYS A 117 -49.22 38.48 -1.43
C CYS A 117 -50.37 39.36 -1.95
N ASP A 118 -51.40 39.52 -1.14
CA ASP A 118 -52.54 40.36 -1.44
C ASP A 118 -52.42 41.73 -0.77
N ALA A 119 -52.85 42.80 -1.46
CA ALA A 119 -52.85 44.15 -0.90
C ALA A 119 -54.26 44.52 -0.44
N PRO A 120 -54.44 45.11 0.75
CA PRO A 120 -55.76 45.55 1.16
C PRO A 120 -56.19 46.77 0.35
N GLU A 121 -57.44 46.81 -0.11
CA GLU A 121 -58.01 48.00 -0.74
C GLU A 121 -58.61 48.91 0.31
N VAL A 122 -58.21 50.17 0.21
CA VAL A 122 -58.77 51.27 0.97
C VAL A 122 -59.66 52.11 0.06
N CYS A 123 -60.72 52.66 0.63
CA CYS A 123 -61.59 53.59 -0.06
C CYS A 123 -60.79 54.78 -0.60
N SER A 124 -61.18 55.35 -1.74
CA SER A 124 -60.51 56.53 -2.27
C SER A 124 -60.90 57.83 -1.56
N GLY A 125 -61.97 57.80 -0.77
CA GLY A 125 -62.65 59.00 -0.25
C GLY A 125 -63.49 59.74 -1.29
N THR A 126 -63.64 59.20 -2.50
CA THR A 126 -64.28 59.88 -3.64
C THR A 126 -65.22 58.99 -4.47
N ALA A 127 -65.36 57.71 -4.10
CA ALA A 127 -66.22 56.75 -4.79
C ALA A 127 -66.82 55.76 -3.79
N SER A 128 -68.03 55.26 -4.07
CA SER A 128 -68.74 54.31 -3.22
C SER A 128 -68.32 52.85 -3.45
N ALA A 129 -67.79 52.54 -4.63
CA ALA A 129 -67.20 51.24 -4.93
C ALA A 129 -65.82 51.10 -4.29
N CYS A 130 -65.53 49.91 -3.77
CA CYS A 130 -64.16 49.54 -3.40
C CYS A 130 -63.29 49.49 -4.68
N PRO A 131 -62.02 49.91 -4.63
CA PRO A 131 -61.08 49.69 -5.73
C PRO A 131 -61.03 48.22 -6.16
N VAL A 132 -60.54 48.00 -7.39
CA VAL A 132 -60.30 46.64 -7.88
C VAL A 132 -59.20 45.96 -7.06
N ASP A 133 -59.32 44.63 -6.96
CA ASP A 133 -58.37 43.76 -6.28
C ASP A 133 -56.94 43.98 -6.81
N ALA A 134 -56.03 44.33 -5.90
CA ALA A 134 -54.65 44.68 -6.16
C ALA A 134 -53.71 43.76 -5.38
N PHE A 135 -52.67 43.28 -6.07
CA PHE A 135 -51.70 42.37 -5.47
C PHE A 135 -50.36 43.06 -5.20
N LYS A 136 -49.62 42.53 -4.23
CA LYS A 136 -48.27 43.02 -3.95
C LYS A 136 -47.33 42.70 -5.10
N SER A 137 -46.25 43.49 -5.25
CA SER A 137 -45.29 43.31 -6.35
C SER A 137 -44.58 41.96 -6.28
N SER A 138 -44.07 41.51 -7.42
CA SER A 138 -43.34 40.24 -7.54
C SER A 138 -41.98 40.18 -6.82
N SER A 139 -41.62 41.25 -6.10
CA SER A 139 -40.42 41.36 -5.28
C SER A 139 -40.75 41.36 -3.78
N THR A 140 -42.03 41.20 -3.43
CA THR A 140 -42.47 41.14 -2.04
C THR A 140 -42.17 39.74 -1.51
N THR A 141 -41.47 39.67 -0.39
CA THR A 141 -41.20 38.43 0.32
C THR A 141 -42.48 37.85 0.91
N CYS A 142 -42.63 36.54 0.82
CA CYS A 142 -43.71 35.79 1.44
C CYS A 142 -43.17 34.48 2.04
N THR A 143 -44.04 33.71 2.68
CA THR A 143 -43.75 32.39 3.23
C THR A 143 -44.51 31.34 2.44
N GLY A 144 -43.79 30.56 1.64
CA GLY A 144 -44.31 29.51 0.79
C GLY A 144 -44.57 28.21 1.53
N THR A 145 -44.69 27.13 0.76
CA THR A 145 -45.04 25.79 1.29
C THR A 145 -43.83 24.91 1.56
N ASN A 146 -42.66 25.21 0.97
CA ASN A 146 -41.48 24.34 0.99
C ASN A 146 -40.27 25.02 1.63
N ASN A 147 -40.30 25.22 2.95
CA ASN A 147 -39.34 26.11 3.62
C ASN A 147 -38.36 25.35 4.53
N GLY A 148 -37.18 25.94 4.77
CA GLY A 148 -36.21 25.52 5.78
C GLY A 148 -35.26 24.39 5.37
N GLY A 149 -35.33 23.92 4.12
CA GLY A 149 -34.36 22.99 3.56
C GLY A 149 -33.04 23.68 3.18
N ALA A 150 -31.98 22.90 2.96
CA ALA A 150 -30.65 23.45 2.64
C ALA A 150 -30.58 24.14 1.26
N CYS A 151 -31.59 23.94 0.40
CA CYS A 151 -31.75 24.56 -0.91
C CYS A 151 -32.89 25.58 -0.99
N ASP A 152 -33.45 25.95 0.16
CA ASP A 152 -34.50 26.95 0.27
C ASP A 152 -33.97 28.37 0.01
N ASP A 153 -34.67 29.17 -0.78
CA ASP A 153 -34.38 30.59 -1.01
C ASP A 153 -35.60 31.43 -0.59
N GLN A 154 -35.45 32.75 -0.50
CA GLN A 154 -36.52 33.61 -0.05
C GLN A 154 -37.69 33.62 -1.05
N ASP A 155 -38.85 33.12 -0.63
CA ASP A 155 -40.06 33.10 -1.45
C ASP A 155 -40.55 34.50 -1.79
N LEU A 156 -41.12 34.63 -2.98
CA LEU A 156 -41.59 35.90 -3.52
C LEU A 156 -42.98 35.76 -4.12
N CYS A 157 -43.77 36.82 -3.99
CA CYS A 157 -45.04 36.93 -4.69
C CYS A 157 -44.87 36.89 -6.21
N ASP A 158 -45.89 36.48 -6.94
CA ASP A 158 -45.91 36.48 -8.41
C ASP A 158 -46.45 37.79 -9.03
N GLY A 159 -47.01 38.69 -8.22
CA GLY A 159 -47.72 39.89 -8.69
C GLY A 159 -49.21 39.67 -8.96
N PHE A 160 -49.73 38.48 -8.67
CA PHE A 160 -51.11 38.04 -8.90
C PHE A 160 -51.74 37.41 -7.63
N GLY A 161 -51.17 37.69 -6.46
CA GLY A 161 -51.69 37.25 -5.17
C GLY A 161 -51.17 35.89 -4.69
N ASN A 162 -50.34 35.19 -5.47
CA ASN A 162 -49.77 33.91 -5.05
C ASN A 162 -48.34 34.07 -4.53
N CYS A 163 -48.03 33.38 -3.43
CA CYS A 163 -46.66 33.18 -2.99
C CYS A 163 -46.03 32.04 -3.80
N VAL A 164 -44.83 32.25 -4.33
CA VAL A 164 -44.11 31.27 -5.15
C VAL A 164 -42.82 30.87 -4.45
N ASP A 165 -42.70 29.56 -4.18
CA ASP A 165 -41.51 28.96 -3.60
C ASP A 165 -40.27 29.29 -4.46
N LYS A 166 -39.19 29.76 -3.83
CA LYS A 166 -37.90 30.02 -4.47
C LYS A 166 -36.86 29.05 -3.96
N TYR A 167 -36.00 28.61 -4.88
CA TYR A 167 -34.95 27.64 -4.59
C TYR A 167 -33.60 28.20 -4.99
N LEU A 168 -32.57 27.85 -4.22
CA LEU A 168 -31.20 28.21 -4.53
C LEU A 168 -30.79 27.62 -5.89
N PRO A 169 -29.93 28.32 -6.68
CA PRO A 169 -29.51 27.86 -8.00
C PRO A 169 -28.88 26.47 -7.98
N SER A 170 -28.92 25.76 -9.11
CA SER A 170 -28.35 24.41 -9.22
C SER A 170 -26.82 24.32 -9.14
N THR A 171 -26.17 25.47 -8.97
CA THR A 171 -24.73 25.58 -8.71
C THR A 171 -24.41 25.75 -7.22
N THR A 172 -25.44 25.80 -6.36
CA THR A 172 -25.26 25.96 -4.93
C THR A 172 -25.01 24.60 -4.31
N VAL A 173 -23.85 24.43 -3.67
CA VAL A 173 -23.53 23.24 -2.89
C VAL A 173 -24.35 23.27 -1.60
N CYS A 174 -25.23 22.29 -1.43
CA CYS A 174 -26.08 22.15 -0.23
C CYS A 174 -25.53 21.16 0.79
N ARG A 175 -24.68 20.24 0.34
CA ARG A 175 -23.86 19.38 1.19
C ARG A 175 -22.47 19.29 0.58
N ALA A 176 -21.45 19.57 1.39
CA ALA A 176 -20.07 19.46 0.97
C ALA A 176 -19.62 18.00 1.03
N SER A 177 -18.75 17.61 0.10
CA SER A 177 -18.07 16.32 0.12
C SER A 177 -17.26 16.12 1.41
N GLU A 178 -17.44 14.97 2.06
CA GLU A 178 -16.72 14.46 3.22
C GLU A 178 -15.52 13.57 2.83
N GLY A 179 -14.82 13.90 1.74
CA GLY A 179 -13.55 13.25 1.39
C GLY A 179 -13.45 12.86 -0.09
N GLN A 180 -12.41 12.11 -0.44
CA GLN A 180 -12.13 11.79 -1.85
C GLN A 180 -13.14 10.84 -2.49
N CYS A 181 -13.86 10.07 -1.66
CA CYS A 181 -14.83 9.07 -2.10
C CYS A 181 -16.29 9.53 -1.99
N ASP A 182 -16.48 10.82 -1.74
CA ASP A 182 -17.78 11.43 -1.52
C ASP A 182 -18.00 12.60 -2.48
N GLU A 183 -19.16 12.69 -3.12
CA GLU A 183 -19.48 13.78 -4.04
C GLU A 183 -20.13 14.94 -3.28
N ALA A 184 -19.99 16.18 -3.76
CA ALA A 184 -20.75 17.28 -3.18
C ALA A 184 -22.13 17.31 -3.84
N GLU A 185 -23.23 17.36 -3.08
CA GLU A 185 -24.53 17.60 -3.70
C GLU A 185 -24.77 19.08 -3.90
N MET A 186 -25.30 19.37 -5.07
CA MET A 186 -25.78 20.67 -5.44
C MET A 186 -27.31 20.67 -5.45
N CYS A 187 -27.89 21.83 -5.14
CA CYS A 187 -29.31 22.03 -5.27
C CYS A 187 -29.80 21.68 -6.68
N SER A 188 -31.06 21.27 -6.82
CA SER A 188 -31.64 21.04 -8.14
C SER A 188 -32.09 22.34 -8.84
N GLY A 189 -32.27 23.43 -8.06
CA GLY A 189 -32.96 24.65 -8.49
C GLY A 189 -34.48 24.51 -8.55
N THR A 190 -35.04 23.40 -8.06
CA THR A 190 -36.48 23.07 -8.14
C THR A 190 -37.05 22.46 -6.86
N SER A 191 -36.22 22.28 -5.83
CA SER A 191 -36.58 21.68 -4.53
C SER A 191 -35.84 22.43 -3.43
N SER A 192 -36.45 22.55 -2.26
CA SER A 192 -35.81 23.12 -1.06
C SER A 192 -34.96 22.07 -0.32
N GLU A 193 -35.16 20.79 -0.60
CA GLU A 193 -34.33 19.71 -0.07
C GLU A 193 -33.05 19.54 -0.89
N CYS A 194 -31.95 19.26 -0.19
CA CYS A 194 -30.72 18.81 -0.84
C CYS A 194 -30.94 17.39 -1.37
N PRO A 195 -30.44 17.03 -2.57
CA PRO A 195 -30.50 15.66 -3.06
C PRO A 195 -29.91 14.64 -2.08
N ASP A 196 -30.30 13.37 -2.24
CA ASP A 196 -29.72 12.26 -1.47
C ASP A 196 -28.20 12.20 -1.65
N ASP A 197 -27.51 11.77 -0.61
CA ASP A 197 -26.05 11.61 -0.53
C ASP A 197 -25.52 10.68 -1.63
N VAL A 198 -24.60 11.18 -2.47
CA VAL A 198 -24.03 10.43 -3.60
C VAL A 198 -22.53 10.20 -3.38
N PHE A 199 -22.14 8.92 -3.41
CA PHE A 199 -20.74 8.52 -3.28
C PHE A 199 -20.11 8.23 -4.64
N THR A 200 -18.79 8.43 -4.73
CA THR A 200 -18.07 8.13 -5.96
C THR A 200 -18.06 6.61 -6.24
N PRO A 201 -18.05 6.18 -7.52
CA PRO A 201 -18.09 4.76 -7.85
C PRO A 201 -16.90 3.98 -7.29
N SER A 202 -17.08 2.67 -7.07
CA SER A 202 -16.03 1.80 -6.52
C SER A 202 -14.81 1.57 -7.44
N THR A 203 -14.80 2.19 -8.62
CA THR A 203 -13.68 2.20 -9.57
C THR A 203 -12.86 3.48 -9.49
N THR A 204 -13.28 4.44 -8.67
CA THR A 204 -12.58 5.70 -8.47
C THR A 204 -11.38 5.46 -7.57
N THR A 205 -10.19 5.87 -8.03
CA THR A 205 -8.97 5.79 -7.25
C THR A 205 -8.97 6.82 -6.14
N CYS A 206 -8.47 6.46 -4.97
CA CYS A 206 -8.34 7.35 -3.81
C CYS A 206 -6.97 7.18 -3.15
N THR A 207 -6.69 7.94 -2.09
CA THR A 207 -5.48 7.82 -1.27
C THR A 207 -5.87 7.38 0.13
N GLY A 208 -5.57 6.12 0.43
CA GLY A 208 -5.85 5.48 1.70
C GLY A 208 -4.82 5.79 2.79
N ALA A 209 -4.93 5.04 3.89
CA ALA A 209 -4.06 5.22 5.06
C ALA A 209 -2.68 4.58 4.85
N SER A 210 -2.63 3.45 4.15
CA SER A 210 -1.39 2.83 3.69
C SER A 210 -1.04 3.42 2.32
N ASN A 211 0.11 4.08 2.21
CA ASN A 211 0.58 4.57 0.93
C ASN A 211 2.10 4.47 0.78
N GLY A 212 2.56 4.15 -0.43
CA GLY A 212 3.97 4.25 -0.83
C GLY A 212 4.90 3.18 -0.27
N ASN A 213 4.35 2.12 0.33
CA ASN A 213 5.12 0.96 0.77
C ASN A 213 5.27 -0.08 -0.35
N PRO A 214 6.26 -1.01 -0.29
CA PRO A 214 6.51 -1.95 -1.40
C PRO A 214 5.38 -2.95 -1.72
N CYS A 215 4.42 -3.16 -0.79
CA CYS A 215 3.27 -4.04 -0.97
C CYS A 215 1.94 -3.29 -1.15
N ASP A 216 2.02 -1.98 -1.28
CA ASP A 216 0.89 -1.09 -1.48
C ASP A 216 0.39 -1.18 -2.92
N ASP A 217 -0.91 -1.31 -3.12
CA ASP A 217 -1.54 -1.26 -4.44
C ASP A 217 -2.44 -0.02 -4.53
N VAL A 218 -3.00 0.27 -5.69
CA VAL A 218 -3.86 1.44 -5.88
C VAL A 218 -5.16 1.28 -5.08
N ASP A 219 -5.44 2.25 -4.22
CA ASP A 219 -6.66 2.29 -3.41
C ASP A 219 -7.87 2.72 -4.24
N PHE A 220 -9.03 2.19 -3.88
CA PHE A 220 -10.29 2.50 -4.54
C PHE A 220 -11.39 2.79 -3.52
N CYS A 221 -12.31 3.66 -3.92
CA CYS A 221 -13.53 3.89 -3.17
C CYS A 221 -14.38 2.60 -3.09
N ASP A 222 -15.23 2.49 -2.06
CA ASP A 222 -16.15 1.36 -1.90
C ASP A 222 -17.56 1.60 -2.50
N GLY A 223 -17.83 2.83 -2.98
CA GLY A 223 -19.16 3.24 -3.41
C GLY A 223 -20.09 3.64 -2.25
N LEU A 224 -19.56 3.77 -1.04
CA LEU A 224 -20.25 4.12 0.20
C LEU A 224 -19.53 5.24 0.97
N GLY A 225 -18.67 6.02 0.28
CA GLY A 225 -17.97 7.16 0.85
C GLY A 225 -16.59 6.85 1.44
N ASN A 226 -16.16 5.58 1.51
CA ASN A 226 -14.88 5.22 2.11
C ASN A 226 -13.82 4.90 1.06
N CYS A 227 -12.60 5.38 1.30
CA CYS A 227 -11.42 4.92 0.58
C CYS A 227 -10.91 3.61 1.20
N VAL A 228 -10.74 2.57 0.38
CA VAL A 228 -10.32 1.25 0.86
C VAL A 228 -8.92 0.93 0.36
N ASP A 229 -8.01 0.77 1.32
CA ASP A 229 -6.63 0.33 1.09
C ASP A 229 -6.60 -0.97 0.27
N LYS A 230 -5.81 -1.00 -0.80
CA LYS A 230 -5.53 -2.22 -1.57
C LYS A 230 -4.08 -2.63 -1.43
N PHE A 231 -3.86 -3.94 -1.41
CA PHE A 231 -2.54 -4.51 -1.23
C PHE A 231 -2.22 -5.48 -2.35
N LEU A 232 -0.94 -5.49 -2.74
CA LEU A 232 -0.43 -6.46 -3.70
C LEU A 232 -0.65 -7.89 -3.18
N PRO A 233 -0.93 -8.86 -4.07
CA PRO A 233 -1.23 -10.23 -3.68
C PRO A 233 -0.05 -10.87 -2.95
N SER A 234 -0.32 -11.93 -2.18
CA SER A 234 0.69 -12.59 -1.36
C SER A 234 1.82 -13.29 -2.15
N THR A 235 1.71 -13.29 -3.48
CA THR A 235 2.72 -13.79 -4.41
C THR A 235 3.66 -12.71 -4.92
N SER A 236 3.40 -11.43 -4.61
CA SER A 236 4.22 -10.31 -5.02
C SER A 236 5.47 -10.22 -4.14
N VAL A 237 6.64 -10.44 -4.73
CA VAL A 237 7.92 -10.29 -4.03
C VAL A 237 8.21 -8.81 -3.80
N CYS A 238 8.27 -8.41 -2.54
CA CYS A 238 8.52 -7.03 -2.12
C CYS A 238 9.97 -6.79 -1.72
N ARG A 239 10.72 -7.85 -1.42
CA ARG A 239 12.15 -7.83 -1.21
C ARG A 239 12.76 -9.10 -1.81
N ALA A 240 13.67 -8.91 -2.75
CA ALA A 240 14.38 -10.02 -3.37
C ALA A 240 15.48 -10.54 -2.44
N SER A 241 15.69 -11.86 -2.47
CA SER A 241 16.83 -12.50 -1.80
C SER A 241 18.16 -11.98 -2.34
N LYS A 242 19.09 -11.66 -1.43
CA LYS A 242 20.46 -11.20 -1.71
C LYS A 242 21.47 -12.35 -1.80
N GLY A 243 21.04 -13.61 -1.72
CA GLY A 243 21.93 -14.76 -1.81
C GLY A 243 21.33 -16.05 -1.26
N GLN A 244 22.11 -17.13 -1.26
CA GLN A 244 21.62 -18.47 -0.88
C GLN A 244 21.12 -18.57 0.57
N CYS A 245 21.58 -17.69 1.46
CA CYS A 245 21.21 -17.65 2.87
C CYS A 245 20.14 -16.60 3.21
N ASP A 246 19.58 -15.95 2.20
CA ASP A 246 18.57 -14.90 2.33
C ASP A 246 17.25 -15.39 1.72
N VAL A 247 16.14 -15.20 2.42
CA VAL A 247 14.81 -15.55 1.92
C VAL A 247 14.28 -14.35 1.13
N ALA A 248 13.51 -14.58 0.08
CA ALA A 248 12.79 -13.49 -0.57
C ALA A 248 11.46 -13.25 0.15
N GLU A 249 11.18 -12.03 0.59
CA GLU A 249 9.92 -11.68 1.21
C GLU A 249 8.87 -11.35 0.14
N SER A 250 7.71 -11.97 0.30
CA SER A 250 6.52 -11.64 -0.46
C SER A 250 5.53 -10.89 0.41
N CYS A 251 4.71 -10.07 -0.22
CA CYS A 251 3.61 -9.38 0.45
C CYS A 251 2.69 -10.36 1.17
N THR A 252 1.96 -9.88 2.16
CA THR A 252 0.99 -10.71 2.88
C THR A 252 -0.39 -10.73 2.20
N GLY A 253 -0.66 -9.79 1.30
CA GLY A 253 -1.99 -9.53 0.75
C GLY A 253 -2.92 -8.74 1.67
N THR A 254 -2.44 -8.34 2.86
CA THR A 254 -3.27 -7.64 3.87
C THR A 254 -2.58 -6.42 4.47
N SER A 255 -1.40 -6.04 3.98
CA SER A 255 -0.65 -4.88 4.45
C SER A 255 0.22 -4.33 3.33
N GLY A 256 0.37 -3.00 3.27
CA GLY A 256 1.29 -2.33 2.35
C GLY A 256 2.76 -2.53 2.75
N ILE A 257 3.05 -2.92 3.99
CA ILE A 257 4.41 -3.10 4.49
C ILE A 257 4.95 -4.47 4.09
N CYS A 258 6.14 -4.50 3.50
CA CYS A 258 6.86 -5.74 3.24
C CYS A 258 7.29 -6.40 4.56
N PRO A 259 7.16 -7.73 4.72
CA PRO A 259 7.61 -8.42 5.92
C PRO A 259 9.06 -8.12 6.31
N VAL A 260 9.38 -8.38 7.58
CA VAL A 260 10.76 -8.27 8.09
C VAL A 260 11.69 -9.22 7.33
N ASP A 261 12.96 -8.81 7.20
CA ASP A 261 14.02 -9.60 6.55
C ASP A 261 14.11 -10.98 7.20
N ALA A 262 13.86 -12.03 6.43
CA ALA A 262 13.92 -13.41 6.88
C ALA A 262 15.15 -14.10 6.28
N PHE A 263 15.93 -14.76 7.14
CA PHE A 263 17.13 -15.47 6.71
C PHE A 263 16.94 -16.97 6.79
N GLN A 264 17.68 -17.71 5.95
CA GLN A 264 17.71 -19.17 6.01
C GLN A 264 18.26 -19.63 7.37
N PRO A 265 17.72 -20.72 7.96
CA PRO A 265 18.19 -21.22 9.25
C PRO A 265 19.63 -21.70 9.19
N THR A 266 20.28 -21.81 10.36
CA THR A 266 21.68 -22.25 10.49
C THR A 266 21.96 -23.67 10.01
N THR A 267 20.92 -24.44 9.70
CA THR A 267 21.01 -25.79 9.15
C THR A 267 21.06 -25.82 7.62
N THR A 268 20.68 -24.72 6.96
CA THR A 268 20.64 -24.60 5.49
C THR A 268 22.06 -24.64 4.94
N THR A 269 22.28 -25.54 3.97
CA THR A 269 23.53 -25.64 3.23
C THR A 269 23.67 -24.50 2.25
N CYS A 270 24.88 -23.98 2.13
CA CYS A 270 25.24 -22.97 1.14
C CYS A 270 26.60 -23.31 0.51
N SER A 271 27.05 -22.48 -0.43
CA SER A 271 28.39 -22.59 -1.03
C SER A 271 29.18 -21.34 -0.67
N GLY A 272 30.16 -21.54 0.21
CA GLY A 272 31.05 -20.52 0.73
C GLY A 272 32.22 -20.21 -0.20
N THR A 273 33.29 -19.68 0.37
CA THR A 273 34.48 -19.30 -0.42
C THR A 273 35.49 -20.43 -0.55
N SER A 274 35.69 -21.23 0.51
CA SER A 274 36.41 -22.49 0.47
C SER A 274 35.47 -23.60 -0.01
N ASN A 275 35.85 -24.31 -1.07
CA ASN A 275 35.09 -25.45 -1.55
C ASN A 275 36.05 -26.56 -2.03
N ASN A 276 35.67 -27.83 -1.82
CA ASN A 276 36.30 -29.02 -2.38
C ASN A 276 37.73 -29.31 -1.88
N GLY A 277 38.13 -28.73 -0.75
CA GLY A 277 39.39 -29.08 -0.09
C GLY A 277 39.28 -30.38 0.73
N LEU A 278 40.41 -31.03 1.02
CA LEU A 278 40.43 -32.27 1.83
C LEU A 278 39.96 -32.06 3.28
N CYS A 279 40.00 -30.81 3.76
CA CYS A 279 39.59 -30.37 5.09
C CYS A 279 38.33 -29.50 5.07
N ASP A 280 37.68 -29.41 3.92
CA ASP A 280 36.47 -28.65 3.69
C ASP A 280 35.26 -29.45 4.18
N ASP A 281 34.38 -28.81 4.95
CA ASP A 281 33.11 -29.39 5.40
C ASP A 281 31.94 -28.62 4.76
N VAL A 282 30.72 -29.12 4.91
CA VAL A 282 29.55 -28.52 4.27
C VAL A 282 29.23 -27.16 4.90
N ASP A 283 29.35 -26.10 4.10
CA ASP A 283 29.04 -24.74 4.53
C ASP A 283 27.58 -24.56 4.92
N LYS A 284 27.38 -23.67 5.89
CA LYS A 284 26.06 -23.41 6.48
C LYS A 284 25.79 -21.93 6.61
N CYS A 285 24.53 -21.55 6.46
CA CYS A 285 24.10 -20.20 6.78
C CYS A 285 24.30 -19.89 8.27
N ASP A 286 24.48 -18.61 8.61
CA ASP A 286 24.58 -18.14 10.00
C ASP A 286 23.21 -17.77 10.62
N GLY A 287 22.15 -17.74 9.82
CA GLY A 287 20.83 -17.22 10.23
C GLY A 287 20.72 -15.70 10.18
N GLN A 288 21.70 -15.02 9.58
CA GLN A 288 21.76 -13.56 9.38
C GLN A 288 22.05 -13.21 7.92
N GLY A 289 21.85 -14.15 6.99
CA GLY A 289 21.98 -13.93 5.55
C GLY A 289 23.37 -14.25 4.98
N ASN A 290 24.35 -14.67 5.80
CA ASN A 290 25.69 -15.00 5.31
C ASN A 290 25.91 -16.50 5.24
N CYS A 291 26.60 -16.94 4.20
CA CYS A 291 27.15 -18.28 4.12
C CYS A 291 28.49 -18.33 4.86
N VAL A 292 28.65 -19.29 5.78
CA VAL A 292 29.86 -19.42 6.59
C VAL A 292 30.57 -20.73 6.24
N ASP A 293 31.82 -20.58 5.81
CA ASP A 293 32.71 -21.71 5.52
C ASP A 293 32.83 -22.63 6.74
N LYS A 294 32.63 -23.93 6.53
CA LYS A 294 32.83 -24.96 7.57
C LYS A 294 34.03 -25.83 7.21
N PHE A 295 34.79 -26.18 8.24
CA PHE A 295 36.00 -26.97 8.09
C PHE A 295 35.92 -28.21 8.98
N LEU A 296 36.49 -29.30 8.50
CA LEU A 296 36.64 -30.51 9.30
C LEU A 296 37.46 -30.21 10.56
N PRO A 297 37.15 -30.85 11.71
CA PRO A 297 37.80 -30.57 12.98
C PRO A 297 39.30 -30.84 12.91
N SER A 298 40.06 -30.23 13.82
CA SER A 298 41.53 -30.36 13.83
C SER A 298 42.05 -31.77 14.12
N THR A 299 41.16 -32.69 14.46
CA THR A 299 41.43 -34.12 14.65
C THR A 299 41.26 -34.94 13.37
N SER A 300 40.74 -34.35 12.29
CA SER A 300 40.53 -35.04 11.02
C SER A 300 41.86 -35.16 10.27
N VAL A 301 42.38 -36.38 10.14
CA VAL A 301 43.58 -36.66 9.36
C VAL A 301 43.25 -36.51 7.87
N CYS A 302 43.94 -35.59 7.19
CA CYS A 302 43.76 -35.33 5.76
C CYS A 302 44.88 -35.92 4.90
N ARG A 303 46.04 -36.22 5.50
CA ARG A 303 47.08 -37.06 4.91
C ARG A 303 47.64 -38.02 5.95
N ALA A 304 47.54 -39.31 5.68
CA ALA A 304 48.15 -40.33 6.53
C ALA A 304 49.67 -40.36 6.36
N SER A 305 50.39 -40.67 7.43
CA SER A 305 51.83 -40.91 7.40
C SER A 305 52.17 -42.15 6.55
N LYS A 306 53.18 -42.02 5.68
CA LYS A 306 53.72 -43.10 4.84
C LYS A 306 54.84 -43.90 5.51
N GLY A 307 55.20 -43.61 6.77
CA GLY A 307 56.26 -44.33 7.48
C GLY A 307 56.76 -43.62 8.72
N GLN A 308 57.75 -44.21 9.40
CA GLN A 308 58.26 -43.71 10.69
C GLN A 308 58.86 -42.29 10.62
N CYS A 309 59.31 -41.86 9.44
CA CYS A 309 59.91 -40.54 9.20
C CYS A 309 58.94 -39.53 8.57
N ASP A 310 57.67 -39.88 8.44
CA ASP A 310 56.62 -39.04 7.87
C ASP A 310 55.60 -38.66 8.96
N VAL A 311 55.19 -37.39 9.01
CA VAL A 311 54.20 -36.88 9.99
C VAL A 311 52.82 -36.97 9.36
N SER A 312 51.79 -37.46 10.05
CA SER A 312 50.43 -37.33 9.51
C SER A 312 49.92 -35.89 9.65
N GLU A 313 49.38 -35.29 8.61
CA GLU A 313 48.72 -33.99 8.69
C GLU A 313 47.25 -34.17 9.04
N SER A 314 46.83 -33.38 10.02
CA SER A 314 45.43 -33.19 10.35
C SER A 314 44.99 -31.80 9.91
N CYS A 315 43.71 -31.67 9.62
CA CYS A 315 43.10 -30.39 9.33
C CYS A 315 43.38 -29.37 10.44
N THR A 316 43.33 -28.08 10.12
CA THR A 316 43.53 -27.03 11.14
C THR A 316 42.25 -26.67 11.88
N GLY A 317 41.09 -27.05 11.34
CA GLY A 317 39.77 -26.56 11.78
C GLY A 317 39.45 -25.14 11.30
N THR A 318 40.31 -24.54 10.46
CA THR A 318 40.20 -23.14 10.02
C THR A 318 40.45 -22.92 8.52
N SER A 319 40.72 -24.00 7.77
CA SER A 319 41.04 -23.96 6.34
C SER A 319 40.55 -25.25 5.68
N GLY A 320 40.04 -25.14 4.46
CA GLY A 320 39.63 -26.29 3.65
C GLY A 320 40.82 -27.08 3.06
N SER A 321 42.02 -26.50 3.07
CA SER A 321 43.23 -27.18 2.57
C SER A 321 43.91 -28.01 3.66
N CYS A 322 44.35 -29.22 3.32
CA CYS A 322 45.24 -29.99 4.16
C CYS A 322 46.59 -29.28 4.31
N PRO A 323 47.23 -29.25 5.50
CA PRO A 323 48.58 -28.72 5.65
C PRO A 323 49.58 -29.39 4.69
N ILE A 324 50.67 -28.68 4.41
CA ILE A 324 51.75 -29.20 3.57
C ILE A 324 52.38 -30.45 4.19
N ASP A 325 52.85 -31.36 3.34
CA ASP A 325 53.56 -32.59 3.72
C ASP A 325 54.77 -32.26 4.62
N ALA A 326 54.69 -32.65 5.88
CA ALA A 326 55.72 -32.43 6.89
C ALA A 326 56.40 -33.74 7.26
N PHE A 327 57.71 -33.67 7.45
CA PHE A 327 58.52 -34.83 7.81
C PHE A 327 59.03 -34.73 9.23
N GLN A 328 59.35 -35.89 9.83
CA GLN A 328 60.00 -35.94 11.13
C GLN A 328 61.37 -35.23 11.08
N SER A 329 61.81 -34.67 12.20
CA SER A 329 63.14 -34.03 12.25
C SER A 329 64.25 -35.01 11.89
N SER A 330 65.37 -34.49 11.39
CA SER A 330 66.57 -35.30 11.09
C SER A 330 67.23 -35.96 12.31
N SER A 331 66.71 -35.70 13.51
CA SER A 331 67.09 -36.32 14.79
C SER A 331 66.10 -37.37 15.27
N LYS A 332 64.96 -37.56 14.59
CA LYS A 332 63.98 -38.58 14.93
C LYS A 332 64.56 -39.95 14.65
N THR A 333 64.50 -40.82 15.65
CA THR A 333 64.90 -42.21 15.52
C THR A 333 63.92 -42.99 14.65
N CYS A 334 64.46 -43.87 13.81
CA CYS A 334 63.71 -44.77 12.97
C CYS A 334 64.38 -46.16 12.95
N THR A 335 63.77 -47.12 12.27
CA THR A 335 64.31 -48.46 12.05
C THR A 335 64.57 -48.62 10.57
N GLY A 336 65.85 -48.59 10.22
CA GLY A 336 66.35 -48.75 8.87
C GLY A 336 66.34 -50.20 8.40
N THR A 337 66.98 -50.45 7.27
CA THR A 337 67.01 -51.79 6.65
C THR A 337 68.11 -52.68 7.20
N GLN A 338 69.13 -52.11 7.86
CA GLN A 338 70.31 -52.82 8.35
C GLN A 338 70.48 -52.75 9.88
N SER A 339 69.39 -52.96 10.63
CA SER A 339 69.43 -52.86 12.10
C SER A 339 69.95 -54.13 12.82
N GLY A 340 70.63 -53.94 13.96
CA GLY A 340 71.00 -54.99 14.92
C GLY A 340 72.36 -55.68 14.71
N GLY A 341 73.18 -55.23 13.76
CA GLY A 341 74.54 -55.73 13.57
C GLY A 341 75.59 -55.07 14.46
N ALA A 342 76.78 -55.64 14.58
CA ALA A 342 77.84 -55.12 15.46
C ALA A 342 78.40 -53.74 15.05
N CYS A 343 78.10 -53.30 13.83
CA CYS A 343 78.46 -51.97 13.29
C CYS A 343 77.26 -51.03 13.15
N ASP A 344 76.07 -51.48 13.53
CA ASP A 344 74.84 -50.72 13.47
C ASP A 344 74.73 -49.72 14.62
N VAL A 345 74.21 -48.53 14.35
CA VAL A 345 73.82 -47.56 15.38
C VAL A 345 72.41 -47.06 15.10
N GLN A 346 71.81 -46.33 16.04
CA GLN A 346 70.45 -45.84 15.91
C GLN A 346 70.24 -45.04 14.60
N ASP A 347 69.39 -45.58 13.73
CA ASP A 347 69.00 -44.94 12.47
C ASP A 347 68.21 -43.66 12.71
N LEU A 348 68.38 -42.70 11.80
CA LEU A 348 67.78 -41.37 11.91
C LEU A 348 67.09 -41.00 10.60
N CYS A 349 65.99 -40.27 10.72
CA CYS A 349 65.34 -39.66 9.57
C CYS A 349 66.26 -38.62 8.89
N ASP A 350 66.06 -38.36 7.61
CA ASP A 350 66.80 -37.34 6.84
C ASP A 350 66.16 -35.94 6.89
N GLY A 351 64.93 -35.83 7.40
CA GLY A 351 64.12 -34.60 7.32
C GLY A 351 63.29 -34.46 6.04
N PHE A 352 63.30 -35.48 5.17
CA PHE A 352 62.58 -35.54 3.89
C PHE A 352 61.73 -36.81 3.76
N GLY A 353 61.45 -37.48 4.87
CA GLY A 353 60.55 -38.64 4.93
C GLY A 353 61.25 -40.00 4.83
N ASN A 354 62.57 -40.04 4.68
CA ASN A 354 63.31 -41.31 4.57
C ASN A 354 64.03 -41.64 5.88
N CYS A 355 64.02 -42.92 6.25
CA CYS A 355 64.88 -43.44 7.31
C CYS A 355 66.25 -43.78 6.71
N VAL A 356 67.32 -43.23 7.29
CA VAL A 356 68.69 -43.44 6.80
C VAL A 356 69.45 -44.30 7.79
N ASP A 357 69.95 -45.43 7.30
CA ASP A 357 70.81 -46.33 8.08
C ASP A 357 72.04 -45.56 8.62
N LYS A 358 72.34 -45.72 9.90
CA LYS A 358 73.54 -45.11 10.52
C LYS A 358 74.49 -46.20 10.99
N PHE A 359 75.77 -46.01 10.69
CA PHE A 359 76.82 -46.98 11.00
C PHE A 359 77.91 -46.37 11.88
N LEU A 360 78.55 -47.22 12.69
CA LEU A 360 79.80 -46.88 13.35
C LEU A 360 80.86 -46.50 12.30
N PRO A 361 81.74 -45.52 12.61
CA PRO A 361 82.78 -45.08 11.68
C PRO A 361 83.73 -46.23 11.33
N SER A 362 84.47 -46.09 10.22
CA SER A 362 85.38 -47.14 9.76
C SER A 362 86.58 -47.44 10.69
N THR A 363 86.71 -46.66 11.76
CA THR A 363 87.69 -46.86 12.83
C THR A 363 87.16 -47.70 14.00
N SER A 364 85.87 -48.01 14.02
CA SER A 364 85.26 -48.83 15.07
C SER A 364 85.52 -50.30 14.85
N VAL A 365 86.29 -50.91 15.75
CA VAL A 365 86.54 -52.36 15.74
C VAL A 365 85.27 -53.10 16.16
N CYS A 366 84.75 -53.95 15.28
CA CYS A 366 83.53 -54.74 15.50
C CYS A 366 83.82 -56.21 15.82
N ARG A 367 85.01 -56.70 15.46
CA ARG A 367 85.55 -57.99 15.89
C ARG A 367 87.03 -57.82 16.22
N ALA A 368 87.39 -58.19 17.44
CA ALA A 368 88.77 -58.11 17.91
C ALA A 368 89.58 -59.33 17.41
N SER A 369 90.85 -59.10 17.09
CA SER A 369 91.81 -60.16 16.74
C SER A 369 91.95 -61.20 17.86
N LYS A 370 91.83 -62.47 17.50
CA LYS A 370 92.03 -63.65 18.35
C LYS A 370 93.45 -64.24 18.23
N GLY A 371 94.45 -63.44 17.87
CA GLY A 371 95.86 -63.84 17.91
C GLY A 371 96.70 -63.22 16.79
N GLN A 372 98.00 -63.56 16.73
CA GLN A 372 98.95 -62.95 15.78
C GLN A 372 98.63 -63.20 14.29
N CYS A 373 97.77 -64.17 13.99
CA CYS A 373 97.33 -64.52 12.63
C CYS A 373 95.92 -64.05 12.29
N ASP A 374 95.27 -63.37 13.22
CA ASP A 374 93.91 -62.86 13.07
C ASP A 374 93.97 -61.34 12.98
N VAL A 375 93.29 -60.76 11.99
CA VAL A 375 93.20 -59.30 11.83
C VAL A 375 91.98 -58.83 12.61
N ALA A 376 92.06 -57.67 13.27
CA ALA A 376 90.84 -57.09 13.85
C ALA A 376 90.00 -56.48 12.73
N GLU A 377 88.72 -56.83 12.63
CA GLU A 377 87.81 -56.21 11.67
C GLU A 377 87.22 -54.93 12.24
N SER A 378 87.39 -53.86 11.48
CA SER A 378 86.70 -52.61 11.70
C SER A 378 85.46 -52.51 10.81
N CYS A 379 84.47 -51.76 11.28
CA CYS A 379 83.31 -51.40 10.48
C CYS A 379 83.75 -50.74 9.17
N THR A 380 82.91 -50.82 8.13
CA THR A 380 83.21 -50.16 6.85
C THR A 380 82.74 -48.71 6.83
N GLY A 381 81.88 -48.31 7.78
CA GLY A 381 81.14 -47.06 7.76
C GLY A 381 79.94 -47.07 6.79
N THR A 382 79.65 -48.20 6.13
CA THR A 382 78.61 -48.34 5.10
C THR A 382 77.67 -49.55 5.28
N SER A 383 77.92 -50.40 6.28
CA SER A 383 77.04 -51.54 6.62
C SER A 383 76.96 -51.74 8.12
N GLY A 384 75.80 -52.22 8.59
CA GLY A 384 75.56 -52.59 9.99
C GLY A 384 76.24 -53.91 10.37
N ILE A 385 76.69 -54.70 9.40
CA ILE A 385 77.32 -56.01 9.62
C ILE A 385 78.85 -55.83 9.68
N CYS A 386 79.48 -56.47 10.66
CA CYS A 386 80.94 -56.54 10.75
C CYS A 386 81.49 -57.35 9.56
N PRO A 387 82.59 -56.92 8.91
CA PRO A 387 83.22 -57.69 7.85
C PRO A 387 83.47 -59.17 8.22
N VAL A 388 83.57 -60.00 7.19
CA VAL A 388 83.94 -61.41 7.36
C VAL A 388 85.33 -61.51 8.00
N ASP A 389 85.53 -62.58 8.77
CA ASP A 389 86.79 -62.90 9.46
C ASP A 389 87.96 -62.86 8.47
N ALA A 390 88.91 -61.94 8.69
CA ALA A 390 90.06 -61.70 7.84
C ALA A 390 91.33 -62.17 8.55
N PHE A 391 92.08 -63.04 7.89
CA PHE A 391 93.34 -63.54 8.41
C PHE A 391 94.52 -62.80 7.79
N GLN A 392 95.65 -62.80 8.48
CA GLN A 392 96.89 -62.27 7.95
C GLN A 392 97.25 -62.98 6.62
N PRO A 393 97.86 -62.29 5.63
CA PRO A 393 98.26 -62.93 4.38
C PRO A 393 99.24 -64.07 4.63
N THR A 394 99.32 -65.03 3.71
CA THR A 394 100.17 -66.25 3.83
C THR A 394 101.67 -65.94 3.96
N THR A 395 102.08 -64.69 3.76
CA THR A 395 103.45 -64.18 3.95
C THR A 395 103.74 -63.71 5.39
N THR A 396 102.72 -63.61 6.25
CA THR A 396 102.87 -63.16 7.64
C THR A 396 103.22 -64.34 8.55
N THR A 397 104.40 -64.29 9.16
CA THR A 397 104.82 -65.29 10.15
C THR A 397 104.09 -65.06 11.48
N CYS A 398 103.14 -65.91 11.81
CA CYS A 398 102.49 -65.91 13.11
C CYS A 398 103.12 -66.97 14.01
N SER A 399 103.68 -66.55 15.13
CA SER A 399 104.16 -67.48 16.16
C SER A 399 102.97 -67.95 17.01
N GLY A 400 102.28 -68.99 16.54
CA GLY A 400 101.38 -69.77 17.37
C GLY A 400 102.15 -70.87 18.10
N THR A 401 101.87 -71.09 19.38
CA THR A 401 102.28 -72.33 20.06
C THR A 401 101.44 -73.48 19.52
N SER A 402 101.92 -74.15 18.48
CA SER A 402 101.33 -75.41 18.02
C SER A 402 101.57 -76.47 19.11
N ASN A 403 100.49 -76.91 19.76
CA ASN A 403 100.55 -77.99 20.74
C ASN A 403 100.61 -79.37 20.05
N ASN A 404 101.50 -79.52 19.04
CA ASN A 404 101.85 -80.77 18.34
C ASN A 404 100.71 -81.82 18.32
N ASN A 405 99.59 -81.48 17.69
CA ASN A 405 98.43 -82.35 17.55
C ASN A 405 98.24 -82.71 16.07
N PHE A 406 97.66 -83.90 15.87
CA PHE A 406 97.41 -84.64 14.63
C PHE A 406 96.73 -83.88 13.46
N CYS A 407 96.29 -82.63 13.63
CA CYS A 407 95.62 -81.84 12.58
C CYS A 407 96.54 -81.25 11.48
N ASP A 408 97.87 -81.18 11.67
CA ASP A 408 98.76 -80.52 10.68
C ASP A 408 99.14 -81.37 9.46
N VAL A 409 98.92 -82.70 9.48
CA VAL A 409 99.24 -83.56 8.32
C VAL A 409 98.05 -83.64 7.33
N VAL A 410 96.85 -83.22 7.74
CA VAL A 410 95.62 -83.35 6.94
C VAL A 410 95.28 -82.06 6.17
N ALA A 411 95.80 -80.90 6.59
CA ALA A 411 95.57 -79.61 5.91
C ALA A 411 96.27 -79.50 4.53
N ALA A 412 97.41 -80.15 4.33
CA ALA A 412 98.06 -80.19 3.01
C ALA A 412 97.37 -81.16 2.02
N ALA A 413 96.64 -82.16 2.52
CA ALA A 413 96.00 -83.18 1.68
C ALA A 413 94.57 -82.81 1.25
N ILE A 414 93.86 -81.97 2.00
CA ILE A 414 92.48 -81.58 1.67
C ILE A 414 92.44 -80.45 0.61
N ALA A 415 93.45 -79.57 0.54
CA ALA A 415 93.51 -78.50 -0.46
C ALA A 415 93.61 -79.00 -1.93
N MET A 416 94.15 -80.20 -2.16
CA MET A 416 94.21 -80.79 -3.51
C MET A 416 92.93 -81.54 -3.92
N VAL A 417 92.06 -81.91 -2.98
CA VAL A 417 90.84 -82.70 -3.27
C VAL A 417 89.61 -81.81 -3.46
N THR A 418 89.52 -80.66 -2.78
CA THR A 418 88.37 -79.73 -2.96
C THR A 418 88.43 -78.89 -4.25
N MET A 419 89.57 -78.82 -4.94
CA MET A 419 89.62 -78.24 -6.30
C MET A 419 89.06 -79.18 -7.38
N ARG A 420 88.84 -80.47 -7.06
CA ARG A 420 88.24 -81.45 -7.98
C ARG A 420 86.73 -81.64 -7.81
N GLN A 421 86.11 -81.07 -6.77
CA GLN A 421 84.66 -81.19 -6.51
C GLN A 421 83.84 -79.94 -6.87
N ARG A 422 84.44 -78.85 -7.36
CA ARG A 422 83.71 -77.73 -8.00
C ARG A 422 83.53 -77.89 -9.52
N ARG A 423 83.56 -79.12 -10.04
CA ARG A 423 83.33 -79.42 -11.47
C ARG A 423 81.84 -79.63 -11.81
N ASP A 424 81.01 -79.99 -10.84
CA ASP A 424 79.65 -80.46 -11.13
C ASP A 424 78.52 -79.47 -10.73
N GLU A 425 78.82 -78.32 -10.11
CA GLU A 425 77.80 -77.32 -9.70
C GLU A 425 77.69 -76.06 -10.57
N LEU A 426 78.65 -75.79 -11.47
CA LEU A 426 78.66 -74.60 -12.32
C LEU A 426 78.85 -75.02 -13.79
N ALA A 427 77.73 -75.29 -14.45
CA ALA A 427 77.64 -75.60 -15.87
C ALA A 427 78.14 -74.41 -16.74
N LEU A 428 79.45 -74.25 -16.87
CA LEU A 428 80.10 -73.35 -17.82
C LEU A 428 80.90 -74.15 -18.85
N ASP A 429 80.80 -73.76 -20.13
CA ASP A 429 81.39 -74.48 -21.26
C ASP A 429 82.93 -74.37 -21.36
N ASP A 430 83.54 -75.35 -22.04
CA ASP A 430 85.00 -75.55 -22.21
C ASP A 430 85.70 -74.39 -22.93
N ALA A 431 84.95 -73.51 -23.60
CA ALA A 431 85.52 -72.43 -24.40
C ALA A 431 85.93 -71.22 -23.54
N THR A 432 85.26 -71.00 -22.41
CA THR A 432 85.53 -69.84 -21.54
C THR A 432 86.75 -70.07 -20.62
N TYR A 433 87.04 -71.31 -20.25
CA TYR A 433 88.17 -71.65 -19.37
C TYR A 433 89.55 -71.52 -20.06
N LYS A 434 89.62 -71.80 -21.37
CA LYS A 434 90.88 -71.74 -22.13
C LYS A 434 91.40 -70.31 -22.38
N LEU A 435 90.56 -69.30 -22.24
CA LEU A 435 90.95 -67.89 -22.43
C LEU A 435 91.56 -67.25 -21.17
N LEU A 436 91.33 -67.81 -19.99
CA LEU A 436 91.90 -67.30 -18.72
C LEU A 436 93.24 -67.95 -18.35
N ALA A 437 93.58 -69.11 -18.92
CA ALA A 437 94.77 -69.89 -18.56
C ALA A 437 96.04 -69.54 -19.36
N THR A 438 96.01 -68.59 -20.31
CA THR A 438 97.15 -68.31 -21.21
C THR A 438 97.93 -67.04 -20.87
N HIS A 439 97.81 -66.46 -19.67
CA HIS A 439 98.48 -65.18 -19.38
C HIS A 439 99.37 -65.06 -18.13
N GLU A 440 99.58 -66.11 -17.32
CA GLU A 440 100.44 -66.01 -16.13
C GLU A 440 101.38 -67.21 -15.88
N ASP A 441 101.98 -67.79 -16.93
CA ASP A 441 103.08 -68.75 -16.75
C ASP A 441 104.20 -68.58 -17.80
N ALA A 442 104.66 -67.34 -17.97
CA ALA A 442 105.90 -67.06 -18.69
C ALA A 442 106.69 -65.94 -17.99
N SER A 443 107.32 -66.24 -16.85
CA SER A 443 108.51 -65.51 -16.32
C SER A 443 109.12 -66.16 -15.06
N ILE A 444 109.64 -67.39 -15.12
CA ILE A 444 110.80 -67.80 -14.30
C ILE A 444 111.71 -68.71 -15.14
N ALA A 445 112.65 -68.08 -15.87
CA ALA A 445 113.92 -68.67 -16.33
C ALA A 445 114.89 -67.56 -16.78
N LEU A 446 115.36 -66.72 -15.83
CA LEU A 446 116.69 -66.08 -15.69
C LEU A 446 116.64 -64.97 -14.64
#